data_AF-A0A6I6HE19-F1
#
_entry.id   AF-A0A6I6HE19-F1
#
_cell.length_a   1.000
_cell.length_b   1.000
_cell.length_c   1.000
_cell.angle_alpha   90.00
_cell.angle_beta   90.00
_cell.angle_gamma   90.00
#
_symmetry.space_group_name_H-M   'P 1'
#
loop_
_entity.id
_entity.type
_entity.pdbx_description
1 polymer ?
#
loop_
_entity_poly.entity_id
_entity_poly.type
_entity_poly.pdbx_seq_one_letter_code
_entity_poly.pdbx_strand_id
1 'polypeptide(L)'
;MEPWFAHAKPIDSLEPEIAFHLQDEFRPVSGGPAEPLALPGFPRAERLLARTSEVVGHEAELAAYYAQVVAAARRHALKPDQVRHYFWMDLRLDNDGAGVELSFPWYDTFATMDHFLAAIAGNDQGMIYDDQDQGWAIEVWARNGTLYIRQSDPEADDDPGQAVTLPRAGLQARIAPLRERTVKVVAQLAKEFGADVWTTGELPSFP
;
A
#
# COMPACT_ATOMS: atom_id res chain seq x y z
N MET A 1 28.97 -3.36 9.26
CA MET A 1 27.75 -3.64 10.04
C MET A 1 27.15 -2.29 10.29
N GLU A 2 25.92 -2.07 9.84
CA GLU A 2 25.34 -0.73 9.88
C GLU A 2 25.21 -0.25 11.32
N PRO A 3 25.65 1.00 11.64
CA PRO A 3 25.63 1.50 13.01
C PRO A 3 24.24 1.46 13.65
N TRP A 4 23.19 1.65 12.85
CA TRP A 4 21.81 1.70 13.33
C TRP A 4 21.26 0.35 13.77
N PHE A 5 21.88 -0.78 13.41
CA PHE A 5 21.44 -2.11 13.87
C PHE A 5 21.42 -2.21 15.40
N ALA A 6 22.32 -1.52 16.09
CA ALA A 6 22.40 -1.51 17.55
C ALA A 6 21.19 -0.80 18.21
N HIS A 7 20.48 0.02 17.45
CA HIS A 7 19.34 0.81 17.91
C HIS A 7 18.00 0.27 17.39
N ALA A 8 18.02 -0.78 16.56
CA ALA A 8 16.82 -1.42 16.05
C ALA A 8 16.02 -2.09 17.18
N LYS A 9 14.75 -1.73 17.31
CA LYS A 9 13.85 -2.29 18.32
C LYS A 9 13.52 -3.75 18.00
N PRO A 10 13.81 -4.72 18.89
CA PRO A 10 13.42 -6.10 18.67
C PRO A 10 11.90 -6.27 18.81
N ILE A 11 11.29 -6.90 17.81
CA ILE A 11 9.87 -7.27 17.78
C ILE A 11 9.74 -8.69 17.23
N ASP A 12 8.68 -9.40 17.63
CA ASP A 12 8.47 -10.78 17.22
C ASP A 12 7.80 -10.90 15.85
N SER A 13 7.04 -9.88 15.44
CA SER A 13 6.31 -9.88 14.18
C SER A 13 5.97 -8.47 13.71
N LEU A 14 5.65 -8.37 12.43
CA LEU A 14 4.87 -7.29 11.83
C LEU A 14 3.67 -7.93 11.12
N GLU A 15 2.51 -7.30 11.23
CA GLU A 15 1.30 -7.67 10.52
C GLU A 15 1.21 -6.82 9.25
N PRO A 16 1.46 -7.39 8.06
CA PRO A 16 1.36 -6.66 6.82
C PRO A 16 -0.10 -6.56 6.37
N GLU A 17 -0.52 -5.38 5.92
CA GLU A 17 -1.83 -5.19 5.28
C GLU A 17 -1.71 -4.21 4.11
N ILE A 18 -2.54 -4.45 3.10
CA ILE A 18 -2.71 -3.55 1.96
C ILE A 18 -4.14 -3.01 2.01
N ALA A 19 -4.33 -1.73 1.76
CA ALA A 19 -5.64 -1.11 1.70
C ALA A 19 -5.82 -0.28 0.43
N PHE A 20 -7.05 -0.18 -0.04
CA PHE A 20 -7.45 0.74 -1.09
C PHE A 20 -7.87 2.08 -0.46
N HIS A 21 -7.37 3.19 -0.99
CA HIS A 21 -7.84 4.51 -0.62
C HIS A 21 -9.22 4.77 -1.21
N LEU A 22 -10.14 5.22 -0.36
CA LEU A 22 -11.46 5.65 -0.74
C LEU A 22 -11.61 7.14 -0.45
N GLN A 23 -12.45 7.79 -1.24
CA GLN A 23 -12.91 9.16 -1.03
C GLN A 23 -14.42 9.16 -1.06
N ASP A 24 -15.05 9.91 -0.16
CA ASP A 24 -16.51 10.11 -0.18
C ASP A 24 -16.93 11.31 -1.03
N GLU A 25 -15.96 11.95 -1.71
CA GLU A 25 -16.19 13.05 -2.62
C GLU A 25 -15.27 12.94 -3.85
N PHE A 26 -15.79 13.32 -5.01
CA PHE A 26 -15.08 13.48 -6.26
C PHE A 26 -14.90 14.96 -6.57
N ARG A 27 -13.65 15.39 -6.77
CA ARG A 27 -13.27 16.77 -7.09
C ARG A 27 -12.64 16.82 -8.49
N PRO A 28 -13.37 17.33 -9.51
CA PRO A 28 -12.83 17.44 -10.87
C PRO A 28 -11.73 18.50 -10.99
N VAL A 29 -11.83 19.55 -10.16
CA VAL A 29 -10.89 20.68 -10.11
C VAL A 29 -10.54 20.93 -8.65
N SER A 30 -9.24 21.07 -8.36
CA SER A 30 -8.78 21.40 -7.01
C SER A 30 -9.39 22.72 -6.51
N GLY A 31 -9.94 22.70 -5.30
CA GLY A 31 -10.66 23.84 -4.72
C GLY A 31 -12.05 24.13 -5.31
N GLY A 32 -12.51 23.31 -6.27
CA GLY A 32 -13.84 23.40 -6.86
C GLY A 32 -14.93 22.65 -6.07
N PRO A 33 -16.19 22.72 -6.53
CA PRO A 33 -17.29 21.98 -5.93
C PRO A 33 -17.05 20.47 -5.99
N ALA A 34 -17.35 19.77 -4.89
CA ALA A 34 -17.25 18.32 -4.79
C ALA A 34 -18.57 17.65 -5.17
N GLU A 35 -18.48 16.49 -5.82
CA GLU A 35 -19.61 15.58 -6.03
C GLU A 35 -19.52 14.43 -5.03
N PRO A 36 -20.61 14.01 -4.37
CA PRO A 36 -20.55 12.90 -3.42
C PRO A 36 -20.25 11.56 -4.13
N LEU A 37 -19.40 10.74 -3.52
CA LEU A 37 -19.16 9.34 -3.88
C LEU A 37 -19.76 8.43 -2.81
N ALA A 38 -20.60 7.49 -3.22
CA ALA A 38 -21.12 6.50 -2.28
C ALA A 38 -20.03 5.48 -1.97
N LEU A 39 -19.58 5.46 -0.72
CA LEU A 39 -18.64 4.46 -0.21
C LEU A 39 -19.25 3.05 -0.24
N PRO A 40 -18.43 1.99 -0.33
CA PRO A 40 -18.91 0.61 -0.21
C PRO A 40 -19.64 0.36 1.12
N GLY A 41 -20.60 -0.56 1.12
CA GLY A 41 -21.49 -0.82 2.26
C GLY A 41 -20.90 -1.76 3.32
N PHE A 42 -19.88 -2.54 2.97
CA PHE A 42 -19.23 -3.48 3.89
C PHE A 42 -18.53 -2.80 5.07
N PRO A 43 -18.44 -3.46 6.25
CA PRO A 43 -17.73 -2.92 7.40
C PRO A 43 -16.25 -2.67 7.13
N ARG A 44 -15.73 -1.54 7.59
CA ARG A 44 -14.32 -1.18 7.52
C ARG A 44 -13.83 -0.67 8.87
N ALA A 45 -12.60 -1.00 9.25
CA ALA A 45 -11.95 -0.49 10.44
C ALA A 45 -11.73 1.03 10.34
N GLU A 46 -11.32 1.49 9.16
CA GLU A 46 -11.15 2.91 8.83
C GLU A 46 -12.10 3.26 7.68
N ARG A 47 -12.95 4.28 7.87
CA ARG A 47 -14.04 4.61 6.94
C ARG A 47 -13.58 4.71 5.47
N LEU A 48 -12.41 5.30 5.25
CA LEU A 48 -11.86 5.64 3.94
C LEU A 48 -10.74 4.69 3.47
N LEU A 49 -10.51 3.59 4.18
CA LEU A 49 -9.57 2.55 3.74
C LEU A 49 -10.29 1.21 3.68
N ALA A 50 -10.26 0.58 2.52
CA ALA A 50 -10.75 -0.78 2.37
C ALA A 50 -9.56 -1.75 2.38
N ARG A 51 -9.32 -2.42 3.51
CA ARG A 51 -8.23 -3.40 3.63
C ARG A 51 -8.52 -4.60 2.76
N THR A 52 -7.49 -5.21 2.16
CA THR A 52 -7.71 -6.37 1.31
C THR A 52 -8.39 -7.52 2.05
N SER A 53 -8.19 -7.64 3.37
CA SER A 53 -8.90 -8.58 4.25
C SER A 53 -10.39 -8.30 4.40
N GLU A 54 -10.82 -7.03 4.35
CA GLU A 54 -12.21 -6.60 4.43
C GLU A 54 -12.93 -6.73 3.08
N VAL A 55 -12.19 -6.56 1.99
CA VAL A 55 -12.73 -6.60 0.62
C VAL A 55 -13.08 -8.02 0.18
N VAL A 56 -12.49 -9.05 0.77
CA VAL A 56 -12.80 -10.45 0.40
C VAL A 56 -14.29 -10.74 0.58
N GLY A 57 -14.95 -11.15 -0.50
CA GLY A 57 -16.40 -11.41 -0.54
C GLY A 57 -17.26 -10.16 -0.78
N HIS A 58 -16.64 -8.98 -0.87
CA HIS A 58 -17.27 -7.67 -1.12
C HIS A 58 -16.68 -6.96 -2.35
N GLU A 59 -16.00 -7.70 -3.23
CA GLU A 59 -15.27 -7.16 -4.39
C GLU A 59 -16.19 -6.34 -5.31
N ALA A 60 -17.42 -6.81 -5.52
CA ALA A 60 -18.42 -6.13 -6.37
C ALA A 60 -18.83 -4.76 -5.80
N GLU A 61 -18.86 -4.59 -4.48
CA GLU A 61 -19.16 -3.29 -3.85
C GLU A 61 -18.01 -2.30 -4.07
N LEU A 62 -16.77 -2.78 -3.96
CA LEU A 62 -15.58 -1.97 -4.25
C LEU A 62 -15.49 -1.60 -5.73
N ALA A 63 -15.83 -2.52 -6.65
CA ALA A 63 -15.91 -2.23 -8.08
C ALA A 63 -16.99 -1.21 -8.40
N ALA A 64 -18.17 -1.30 -7.75
CA ALA A 64 -19.23 -0.31 -7.90
C ALA A 64 -18.80 1.10 -7.42
N TYR A 65 -17.97 1.18 -6.37
CA TYR A 65 -17.33 2.44 -5.96
C TYR A 65 -16.44 3.01 -7.08
N TYR A 66 -15.52 2.21 -7.63
CA TYR A 66 -14.64 2.68 -8.71
C TYR A 66 -15.37 3.02 -10.01
N ALA A 67 -16.48 2.34 -10.30
CA ALA A 67 -17.35 2.68 -11.43
C ALA A 67 -17.93 4.09 -11.29
N GLN A 68 -18.27 4.55 -10.08
CA GLN A 68 -18.71 5.92 -9.82
C GLN A 68 -17.60 6.93 -10.12
N VAL A 69 -16.37 6.65 -9.69
CA VAL A 69 -15.19 7.50 -9.97
C VAL A 69 -14.99 7.68 -11.47
N VAL A 70 -15.05 6.60 -12.25
CA VAL A 70 -14.93 6.66 -13.72
C VAL A 70 -16.08 7.41 -14.37
N ALA A 71 -17.31 7.17 -13.92
CA ALA A 71 -18.47 7.86 -14.46
C ALA A 71 -18.36 9.38 -14.23
N ALA A 72 -17.86 9.79 -13.06
CA ALA A 72 -17.59 11.19 -12.76
C ALA A 72 -16.44 11.74 -13.63
N ALA A 73 -15.32 11.02 -13.74
CA ALA A 73 -14.19 11.40 -14.59
C ALA A 73 -14.59 11.65 -16.04
N ARG A 74 -15.38 10.74 -16.63
CA ARG A 74 -15.92 10.87 -17.99
C ARG A 74 -16.83 12.09 -18.15
N ARG A 75 -17.70 12.35 -17.17
CA ARG A 75 -18.62 13.50 -17.20
C ARG A 75 -17.88 14.83 -17.28
N HIS A 76 -16.71 14.89 -16.64
CA HIS A 76 -15.84 16.07 -16.60
C HIS A 76 -14.72 16.05 -17.65
N ALA A 77 -14.72 15.07 -18.57
CA ALA A 77 -13.70 14.88 -19.59
C ALA A 77 -12.26 14.90 -19.03
N LEU A 78 -12.08 14.30 -17.83
CA LEU A 78 -10.78 14.24 -17.19
C LEU A 78 -9.89 13.16 -17.82
N LYS A 79 -8.60 13.45 -17.84
CA LYS A 79 -7.58 12.51 -18.28
C LYS A 79 -7.19 11.53 -17.17
N PRO A 80 -6.66 10.35 -17.51
CA PRO A 80 -6.16 9.36 -16.56
C PRO A 80 -5.28 9.91 -15.43
N ASP A 81 -4.30 10.76 -15.75
CA ASP A 81 -3.37 11.36 -14.79
C ASP A 81 -4.09 12.23 -13.74
N GLN A 82 -5.21 12.83 -14.11
CA GLN A 82 -6.00 13.70 -13.21
C GLN A 82 -6.84 12.90 -12.21
N VAL A 83 -7.05 11.60 -12.43
CA VAL A 83 -7.91 10.74 -11.59
C VAL A 83 -7.19 9.57 -10.94
N ARG A 84 -5.91 9.36 -11.25
CA ARG A 84 -5.11 8.24 -10.74
C ARG A 84 -5.12 8.13 -9.21
N HIS A 85 -5.15 9.27 -8.52
CA HIS A 85 -5.13 9.33 -7.07
C HIS A 85 -6.36 8.71 -6.38
N TYR A 86 -7.49 8.55 -7.08
CA TYR A 86 -8.63 7.80 -6.55
C TYR A 86 -8.39 6.29 -6.49
N PHE A 87 -7.37 5.78 -7.18
CA PHE A 87 -7.04 4.35 -7.28
C PHE A 87 -5.83 3.98 -6.44
N TRP A 88 -5.30 4.91 -5.64
CA TRP A 88 -4.16 4.66 -4.78
C TRP A 88 -4.44 3.56 -3.75
N MET A 89 -3.36 2.89 -3.37
CA MET A 89 -3.35 1.85 -2.35
C MET A 89 -2.29 2.22 -1.30
N ASP A 90 -2.44 1.70 -0.09
CA ASP A 90 -1.46 1.79 0.99
C ASP A 90 -0.93 0.40 1.34
N LEU A 91 0.37 0.30 1.59
CA LEU A 91 0.98 -0.81 2.33
C LEU A 91 1.32 -0.32 3.74
N ARG A 92 0.99 -1.13 4.74
CA ARG A 92 1.39 -0.91 6.14
C ARG A 92 1.95 -2.19 6.75
N LEU A 93 2.91 -2.03 7.65
CA LEU A 93 3.43 -3.10 8.49
C LEU A 93 3.30 -2.67 9.96
N ASP A 94 2.37 -3.30 10.68
CA ASP A 94 2.01 -2.84 12.00
C ASP A 94 2.39 -3.86 13.09
N ASN A 95 2.70 -3.36 14.27
CA ASN A 95 2.71 -4.14 15.50
C ASN A 95 2.17 -3.26 16.63
N ASP A 96 0.85 -3.28 16.81
CA ASP A 96 0.13 -2.51 17.83
C ASP A 96 0.68 -2.76 19.25
N GLY A 97 1.00 -4.02 19.56
CA GLY A 97 1.53 -4.41 20.87
C GLY A 97 2.91 -3.79 21.16
N ALA A 98 3.69 -3.51 20.12
CA ALA A 98 4.98 -2.84 20.21
C ALA A 98 4.90 -1.35 19.86
N GLY A 99 3.76 -0.79 19.46
CA GLY A 99 3.66 0.59 18.97
C GLY A 99 4.60 0.86 17.79
N VAL A 100 4.66 -0.07 16.84
CA VAL A 100 5.43 0.06 15.60
C VAL A 100 4.44 0.14 14.44
N GLU A 101 4.65 1.10 13.55
CA GLU A 101 3.87 1.31 12.34
C GLU A 101 4.85 1.78 11.27
N LEU A 102 5.06 0.93 10.26
CA LEU A 102 5.86 1.30 9.09
C LEU A 102 4.90 1.55 7.93
N SER A 103 4.95 2.77 7.40
CA SER A 103 4.10 3.22 6.30
C SER A 103 4.93 3.45 5.03
N PHE A 104 4.30 3.32 3.87
CA PHE A 104 4.97 3.46 2.57
C PHE A 104 4.22 4.49 1.72
N PRO A 105 4.30 5.80 2.08
CA PRO A 105 3.41 6.82 1.53
C PRO A 105 3.56 7.08 0.03
N TRP A 106 4.62 6.59 -0.63
CA TRP A 106 4.80 6.68 -2.07
C TRP A 106 4.45 5.38 -2.82
N TYR A 107 4.02 4.33 -2.12
CA TYR A 107 3.64 3.05 -2.73
C TYR A 107 2.17 3.05 -3.13
N ASP A 108 1.85 3.77 -4.19
CA ASP A 108 0.46 4.00 -4.62
C ASP A 108 -0.19 2.82 -5.36
N THR A 109 0.58 1.78 -5.71
CA THR A 109 0.12 0.66 -6.56
C THR A 109 0.55 -0.67 -6.00
N PHE A 110 -0.19 -1.74 -6.32
CA PHE A 110 0.24 -3.07 -5.91
C PHE A 110 1.58 -3.46 -6.53
N ALA A 111 1.91 -3.02 -7.75
CA ALA A 111 3.18 -3.32 -8.39
C ALA A 111 4.39 -2.77 -7.63
N THR A 112 4.32 -1.54 -7.12
CA THR A 112 5.40 -0.95 -6.30
C THR A 112 5.51 -1.67 -4.95
N MET A 113 4.37 -1.97 -4.30
CA MET A 113 4.36 -2.76 -3.06
C MET A 113 4.93 -4.17 -3.25
N ASP A 114 4.60 -4.84 -4.36
CA ASP A 114 5.02 -6.22 -4.61
C ASP A 114 6.53 -6.34 -4.77
N HIS A 115 7.21 -5.29 -5.26
CA HIS A 115 8.67 -5.23 -5.31
C HIS A 115 9.29 -5.36 -3.91
N PHE A 116 8.80 -4.58 -2.94
CA PHE A 116 9.19 -4.71 -1.53
C PHE A 116 8.84 -6.08 -0.95
N LEU A 117 7.59 -6.52 -1.13
CA LEU A 117 7.13 -7.80 -0.57
C LEU A 117 7.90 -9.00 -1.14
N ALA A 118 8.30 -8.94 -2.41
CA ALA A 118 9.12 -9.97 -3.07
C ALA A 118 10.53 -10.03 -2.49
N ALA A 119 11.16 -8.89 -2.20
CA ALA A 119 12.47 -8.85 -1.57
C ALA A 119 12.46 -9.53 -0.19
N ILE A 120 11.43 -9.26 0.63
CA ILE A 120 11.26 -9.93 1.93
C ILE A 120 11.04 -11.43 1.76
N ALA A 121 10.18 -11.82 0.80
CA ALA A 121 9.86 -13.21 0.49
C ALA A 121 11.06 -14.02 -0.04
N GLY A 122 12.08 -13.38 -0.61
CA GLY A 122 13.32 -14.02 -1.06
C GLY A 122 14.15 -14.66 0.06
N ASN A 123 15.36 -15.10 -0.23
CA ASN A 123 16.29 -15.68 0.76
C ASN A 123 17.66 -14.97 0.81
N ASP A 124 17.78 -13.84 0.11
CA ASP A 124 19.04 -13.10 -0.01
C ASP A 124 19.55 -12.58 1.34
N GLN A 125 20.86 -12.31 1.42
CA GLN A 125 21.55 -11.82 2.62
C GLN A 125 22.21 -10.46 2.31
N GLY A 126 22.47 -9.67 3.35
CA GLY A 126 22.97 -8.31 3.21
C GLY A 126 21.81 -7.31 3.06
N MET A 127 22.03 -6.22 2.34
CA MET A 127 20.97 -5.28 1.99
C MET A 127 20.10 -5.90 0.90
N ILE A 128 18.84 -6.19 1.23
CA ILE A 128 17.90 -6.86 0.32
C ILE A 128 16.89 -5.88 -0.27
N TYR A 129 16.74 -4.71 0.33
CA TYR A 129 15.88 -3.65 -0.14
C TYR A 129 16.43 -2.30 0.27
N ASP A 130 16.37 -1.35 -0.64
CA ASP A 130 16.75 0.04 -0.44
C ASP A 130 15.92 0.87 -1.42
N ASP A 131 15.13 1.77 -0.88
CA ASP A 131 14.27 2.66 -1.66
C ASP A 131 14.11 3.99 -0.93
N GLN A 132 14.15 5.08 -1.69
CA GLN A 132 14.04 6.43 -1.18
C GLN A 132 13.27 7.30 -2.17
N ASP A 133 12.19 7.91 -1.70
CA ASP A 133 11.39 8.85 -2.47
C ASP A 133 10.63 9.81 -1.54
N GLN A 134 10.26 10.99 -2.06
CA GLN A 134 9.43 11.98 -1.38
C GLN A 134 9.86 12.34 0.05
N GLY A 135 11.17 12.38 0.33
CA GLY A 135 11.71 12.68 1.66
C GLY A 135 11.66 11.51 2.66
N TRP A 136 11.39 10.29 2.19
CA TRP A 136 11.38 9.09 3.01
C TRP A 136 12.32 8.03 2.43
N ALA A 137 12.92 7.23 3.30
CA ALA A 137 13.76 6.09 2.94
C ALA A 137 13.32 4.83 3.70
N ILE A 138 13.36 3.69 3.00
CA ILE A 138 13.20 2.35 3.56
C ILE A 138 14.42 1.51 3.22
N GLU A 139 15.07 0.98 4.26
CA GLU A 139 16.15 0.02 4.11
C GLU A 139 15.79 -1.30 4.79
N VAL A 140 16.10 -2.39 4.12
CA VAL A 140 15.98 -3.74 4.68
C VAL A 140 17.25 -4.53 4.52
N TRP A 141 17.74 -5.04 5.64
CA TRP A 141 18.85 -5.96 5.69
C TRP A 141 18.41 -7.33 6.21
N ALA A 142 18.89 -8.39 5.57
CA ALA A 142 18.70 -9.76 6.01
C ALA A 142 20.03 -10.37 6.46
N ARG A 143 20.04 -10.96 7.65
CA ARG A 143 21.22 -11.65 8.19
C ARG A 143 20.84 -12.80 9.09
N ASN A 144 21.31 -14.00 8.78
CA ASN A 144 21.18 -15.20 9.63
C ASN A 144 19.73 -15.47 10.06
N GLY A 145 18.75 -15.25 9.17
CA GLY A 145 17.32 -15.44 9.47
C GLY A 145 16.64 -14.27 10.18
N THR A 146 17.35 -13.18 10.43
CA THR A 146 16.82 -11.94 11.02
C THR A 146 16.71 -10.86 9.94
N LEU A 147 15.62 -10.09 10.00
CA LEU A 147 15.47 -8.85 9.25
C LEU A 147 15.77 -7.66 10.16
N TYR A 148 16.38 -6.64 9.56
CA TYR A 148 16.50 -5.30 10.10
C TYR A 148 15.82 -4.37 9.12
N ILE A 149 14.78 -3.67 9.55
CA ILE A 149 14.02 -2.75 8.71
C ILE A 149 14.15 -1.37 9.33
N ARG A 150 14.47 -0.37 8.52
CA ARG A 150 14.52 1.03 8.92
C ARG A 150 13.67 1.87 7.98
N GLN A 151 12.79 2.67 8.55
CA GLN A 151 12.16 3.81 7.90
C GLN A 151 12.79 5.09 8.46
N SER A 152 13.24 6.00 7.61
CA SER A 152 13.84 7.27 8.04
C SER A 152 13.51 8.41 7.10
N ASP A 153 13.60 9.64 7.58
CA ASP A 153 13.65 10.85 6.77
C ASP A 153 15.13 11.27 6.62
N PRO A 154 15.76 11.02 5.46
CA PRO A 154 17.16 11.37 5.24
C PRO A 154 17.42 12.89 5.13
N GLU A 155 16.37 13.71 4.99
CA GLU A 155 16.47 15.17 4.97
C GLU A 155 16.36 15.78 6.38
N ALA A 156 15.87 15.02 7.36
CA ALA A 156 15.77 15.43 8.75
C ALA A 156 17.06 15.11 9.52
N ASP A 157 17.88 16.13 9.79
CA ASP A 157 19.15 16.00 10.53
C ASP A 157 18.97 15.44 11.98
N ASP A 158 17.79 15.60 12.59
CA ASP A 158 17.50 15.25 13.99
C ASP A 158 16.54 14.04 14.17
N ASP A 159 16.06 13.42 13.08
CA ASP A 159 15.18 12.24 13.16
C ASP A 159 15.90 10.98 12.66
N PRO A 160 16.40 10.11 13.55
CA PRO A 160 17.07 8.87 13.15
C PRO A 160 16.11 7.85 12.49
N GLY A 161 14.81 8.13 12.45
CA GLY A 161 13.78 7.25 11.93
C GLY A 161 13.40 6.13 12.91
N GLN A 162 12.53 5.24 12.43
CA GLN A 162 12.12 4.03 13.14
C GLN A 162 12.86 2.81 12.59
N ALA A 163 13.60 2.11 13.45
CA ALA A 163 14.29 0.87 13.10
C ALA A 163 13.78 -0.30 13.95
N VAL A 164 13.53 -1.44 13.31
CA VAL A 164 13.07 -2.67 13.95
C VAL A 164 13.87 -3.88 13.51
N THR A 165 13.91 -4.90 14.38
CA THR A 165 14.50 -6.20 14.06
C THR A 165 13.57 -7.33 14.44
N LEU A 166 13.45 -8.33 13.56
CA LEU A 166 12.49 -9.41 13.70
C LEU A 166 12.91 -10.69 12.95
N PRO A 167 12.37 -11.87 13.31
CA PRO A 167 12.60 -13.09 12.55
C PRO A 167 12.03 -13.01 11.13
N ARG A 168 12.85 -13.27 10.10
CA ARG A 168 12.44 -13.23 8.69
C ARG A 168 11.28 -14.17 8.39
N ALA A 169 11.37 -15.40 8.90
CA ALA A 169 10.38 -16.45 8.64
C ALA A 169 8.96 -16.04 9.10
N GLY A 170 8.86 -15.29 10.22
CA GLY A 170 7.60 -14.79 10.73
C GLY A 170 6.93 -13.83 9.76
N LEU A 171 7.68 -12.85 9.25
CA LEU A 171 7.15 -11.89 8.27
C LEU A 171 6.86 -12.55 6.92
N GLN A 172 7.72 -13.45 6.44
CA GLN A 172 7.49 -14.20 5.20
C GLN A 172 6.18 -14.99 5.22
N ALA A 173 5.88 -15.66 6.33
CA ALA A 173 4.65 -16.43 6.49
C ALA A 173 3.38 -15.58 6.41
N ARG A 174 3.48 -14.28 6.73
CA ARG A 174 2.36 -13.32 6.69
C ARG A 174 2.23 -12.62 5.35
N ILE A 175 3.35 -12.36 4.68
CA ILE A 175 3.39 -11.75 3.35
C ILE A 175 2.78 -12.68 2.30
N ALA A 176 3.04 -13.99 2.35
CA ALA A 176 2.53 -14.93 1.35
C ALA A 176 0.99 -14.88 1.18
N PRO A 177 0.16 -15.05 2.24
CA PRO A 177 -1.29 -14.96 2.10
C PRO A 177 -1.78 -13.55 1.76
N LEU A 178 -1.10 -12.49 2.23
CA LEU A 178 -1.41 -11.11 1.84
C LEU A 178 -1.26 -10.94 0.33
N ARG A 179 -0.11 -11.29 -0.24
CA ARG A 179 0.16 -11.16 -1.69
C ARG A 179 -0.86 -11.95 -2.51
N GLU A 180 -1.13 -13.20 -2.12
CA GLU A 180 -2.12 -14.03 -2.83
C GLU A 180 -3.53 -13.39 -2.80
N ARG A 181 -3.94 -12.88 -1.64
CA ARG A 181 -5.22 -12.20 -1.47
C ARG A 181 -5.28 -10.94 -2.34
N THR A 182 -4.27 -10.08 -2.27
CA THR A 182 -4.24 -8.83 -3.04
C THR A 182 -4.29 -9.09 -4.54
N VAL A 183 -3.52 -10.06 -5.04
CA VAL A 183 -3.56 -10.47 -6.47
C VAL A 183 -4.97 -10.87 -6.89
N LYS A 184 -5.67 -11.68 -6.08
CA LYS A 184 -7.04 -12.11 -6.40
C LYS A 184 -8.02 -10.94 -6.44
N VAL A 185 -7.95 -10.05 -5.46
CA VAL A 185 -8.82 -8.86 -5.40
C VAL A 185 -8.57 -7.96 -6.59
N VAL A 186 -7.31 -7.60 -6.85
CA VAL A 186 -6.94 -6.72 -7.98
C VAL A 186 -7.34 -7.35 -9.32
N ALA A 187 -7.13 -8.65 -9.51
CA ALA A 187 -7.53 -9.34 -10.73
C ALA A 187 -9.06 -9.32 -10.94
N GLN A 188 -9.84 -9.48 -9.86
CA GLN A 188 -11.30 -9.40 -9.93
C GLN A 188 -11.76 -7.97 -10.27
N LEU A 189 -11.20 -6.96 -9.62
CA LEU A 189 -11.49 -5.56 -9.93
C LEU A 189 -11.11 -5.22 -11.38
N ALA A 190 -9.93 -5.63 -11.84
CA ALA A 190 -9.47 -5.39 -13.20
C ALA A 190 -10.41 -6.03 -14.24
N LYS A 191 -10.92 -7.22 -13.95
CA LYS A 191 -11.93 -7.89 -14.80
C LYS A 191 -13.24 -7.12 -14.86
N GLU A 192 -13.74 -6.62 -13.72
CA GLU A 192 -14.99 -5.85 -13.68
C GLU A 192 -14.85 -4.48 -14.35
N PHE A 193 -13.65 -3.90 -14.26
CA PHE A 193 -13.36 -2.57 -14.78
C PHE A 193 -12.91 -2.56 -16.24
N GLY A 194 -12.40 -3.70 -16.74
CA GLY A 194 -11.83 -3.84 -18.08
C GLY A 194 -10.43 -3.24 -18.24
N ALA A 195 -9.78 -2.83 -17.14
CA ALA A 195 -8.41 -2.31 -17.12
C ALA A 195 -7.75 -2.61 -15.76
N ASP A 196 -6.44 -2.82 -15.74
CA ASP A 196 -5.68 -3.12 -14.52
C ASP A 196 -4.90 -1.92 -14.01
N VAL A 197 -5.61 -1.03 -13.31
CA VAL A 197 -5.03 0.22 -12.78
C VAL A 197 -4.00 -0.04 -11.70
N TRP A 198 -4.19 -1.08 -10.89
CA TRP A 198 -3.43 -1.31 -9.67
C TRP A 198 -2.10 -2.05 -9.90
N THR A 199 -1.96 -2.78 -11.01
CA THR A 199 -0.66 -3.41 -11.37
C THR A 199 0.05 -2.69 -12.51
N THR A 200 -0.66 -2.23 -13.53
CA THR A 200 -0.02 -1.62 -14.72
C THR A 200 -0.04 -0.10 -14.69
N GLY A 201 -0.88 0.50 -13.85
CA GLY A 201 -1.16 1.93 -13.89
C GLY A 201 -2.06 2.35 -15.06
N GLU A 202 -2.51 1.41 -15.91
CA GLU A 202 -3.37 1.69 -17.04
C GLU A 202 -4.81 1.91 -16.58
N LEU A 203 -5.28 3.15 -16.71
CA LEU A 203 -6.70 3.48 -16.60
C LEU A 203 -7.42 3.18 -17.91
N PRO A 204 -8.70 2.77 -17.86
CA PRO A 204 -9.50 2.62 -19.06
C PRO A 204 -9.55 3.96 -19.80
N SER A 205 -9.41 3.92 -21.12
CA SER A 205 -9.51 5.15 -21.92
C SER A 205 -10.87 5.82 -21.69
N PHE A 206 -10.82 7.09 -21.30
CA PHE A 206 -11.99 7.95 -21.25
C PHE A 206 -12.08 8.68 -22.62
N PRO A 207 -13.20 8.56 -23.35
CA PRO A 207 -13.38 9.28 -24.62
C PRO A 207 -13.53 10.79 -24.41
#